data_AF-A0A3C1WNH1-F1
#
_entry.id   AF-A0A3C1WNH1-F1
#
_cell.length_a   1.000
_cell.length_b   1.000
_cell.length_c   1.000
_cell.angle_alpha   90.00
_cell.angle_beta   90.00
_cell.angle_gamma   90.00
#
_symmetry.space_group_name_H-M   'P 1'
#
loop_
_entity.id
_entity.type
_entity.pdbx_description
1 polymer ?
#
loop_
_entity_poly.entity_id
_entity_poly.type
_entity_poly.pdbx_seq_one_letter_code
_entity_poly.pdbx_strand_id
1 'polypeptide(L)'
;MKTDSTASIMWEKSGGGSDGESINKIIPLANHQYFVGGSTRSEDYDVSFNHYASKYDYWMLILDQFGNIIREKTFGGTANDELKTVIKTTDGNFIMLGTSTSFDGDLTFNHGLTDVWAIKVDTLGNRLWENLLAAPDWMKLLI
;
A
#
# COMPACT_ATOMS: atom_id res chain seq x y z
N MET A 1 -1.20 -11.35 -13.55
CA MET A 1 -0.69 -12.42 -14.43
C MET A 1 0.73 -12.11 -14.90
N LYS A 2 1.53 -13.11 -15.26
CA LYS A 2 2.83 -12.97 -15.93
C LYS A 2 2.85 -13.80 -17.21
N THR A 3 3.35 -13.21 -18.28
CA THR A 3 3.53 -13.88 -19.57
C THR A 3 5.01 -13.95 -19.95
N ASP A 4 5.35 -14.85 -20.87
CA ASP A 4 6.64 -14.83 -21.56
C ASP A 4 6.65 -13.81 -22.72
N SER A 5 7.76 -13.75 -23.46
CA SER A 5 7.91 -12.85 -24.61
C SER A 5 7.01 -13.18 -25.81
N THR A 6 6.35 -14.34 -25.79
CA THR A 6 5.38 -14.79 -26.80
C THR A 6 3.93 -14.55 -26.37
N ALA A 7 3.72 -13.89 -25.22
CA ALA A 7 2.44 -13.72 -24.55
C ALA A 7 1.80 -15.01 -24.02
N SER A 8 2.56 -16.10 -23.91
CA SER A 8 2.08 -17.32 -23.24
C SER A 8 2.04 -17.09 -21.73
N ILE A 9 0.95 -17.49 -21.07
CA ILE A 9 0.79 -17.33 -19.62
C ILE A 9 1.78 -18.25 -18.91
N MET A 10 2.70 -17.66 -18.14
CA MET A 10 3.58 -18.39 -17.24
C MET A 10 2.86 -18.72 -15.93
N TRP A 11 2.15 -17.74 -15.40
CA TRP A 11 1.26 -17.91 -14.24
C TRP A 11 0.19 -16.83 -14.20
N GLU A 12 -0.93 -17.19 -13.57
CA GLU A 12 -2.03 -16.31 -13.26
C GLU A 12 -2.51 -16.61 -11.84
N LYS A 13 -2.78 -15.55 -11.08
CA LYS A 13 -3.23 -15.58 -9.70
C LYS A 13 -4.23 -14.44 -9.51
N SER A 14 -5.28 -14.74 -8.78
CA SER A 14 -6.18 -13.76 -8.18
C SER A 14 -5.98 -13.86 -6.67
N GLY A 15 -5.92 -12.72 -6.00
CA GLY A 15 -5.78 -12.64 -4.55
C GLY A 15 -6.45 -11.38 -4.03
N GLY A 16 -6.85 -11.40 -2.76
CA GLY A 16 -7.70 -10.39 -2.15
C GLY A 16 -8.64 -11.01 -1.11
N GLY A 17 -9.70 -10.29 -0.77
CA GLY A 17 -10.73 -10.74 0.17
C GLY A 17 -12.14 -10.68 -0.41
N SER A 18 -13.13 -10.55 0.47
CA SER A 18 -14.54 -10.48 0.08
C SER A 18 -14.99 -9.14 -0.50
N ASP A 19 -14.23 -8.08 -0.26
CA ASP A 19 -14.46 -6.73 -0.79
C ASP A 19 -13.50 -6.44 -1.97
N GLY A 20 -13.43 -5.17 -2.41
CA GLY A 20 -12.67 -4.81 -3.60
C GLY A 20 -11.27 -4.28 -3.33
N GLU A 21 -10.29 -4.84 -4.04
CA GLU A 21 -8.90 -4.41 -4.07
C GLU A 21 -8.54 -3.69 -5.38
N SER A 22 -7.45 -2.94 -5.36
CA SER A 22 -6.85 -2.36 -6.55
C SER A 22 -5.33 -2.45 -6.46
N ILE A 23 -4.66 -2.74 -7.57
CA ILE A 23 -3.20 -2.75 -7.65
C ILE A 23 -2.73 -1.56 -8.48
N ASN A 24 -1.84 -0.75 -7.92
CA ASN A 24 -1.33 0.47 -8.56
C ASN A 24 0.09 0.31 -9.10
N LYS A 25 0.91 -0.53 -8.45
CA LYS A 25 2.33 -0.68 -8.81
C LYS A 25 2.83 -2.10 -8.57
N ILE A 26 3.66 -2.58 -9.49
CA ILE A 26 4.47 -3.79 -9.34
C ILE A 26 5.94 -3.43 -9.60
N ILE A 27 6.85 -3.86 -8.74
CA ILE A 27 8.29 -3.62 -8.83
C ILE A 27 9.04 -4.95 -8.70
N PRO A 28 9.79 -5.40 -9.72
CA PRO A 28 10.64 -6.58 -9.61
C PRO A 28 11.74 -6.41 -8.55
N LEU A 29 11.99 -7.48 -7.80
CA LEU A 29 13.00 -7.59 -6.77
C LEU A 29 14.06 -8.62 -7.16
N ALA A 30 15.09 -8.76 -6.31
CA ALA A 30 16.04 -9.87 -6.43
C ALA A 30 15.32 -11.22 -6.29
N ASN A 31 15.96 -12.30 -6.74
CA ASN A 31 15.45 -13.68 -6.64
C ASN A 31 14.06 -13.87 -7.28
N HIS A 32 13.77 -13.11 -8.35
CA HIS A 32 12.51 -13.15 -9.09
C HIS A 32 11.26 -12.88 -8.23
N GLN A 33 11.40 -12.19 -7.10
CA GLN A 33 10.27 -11.73 -6.29
C GLN A 33 9.70 -10.42 -6.84
N TYR A 34 8.53 -10.04 -6.35
CA TYR A 34 7.84 -8.81 -6.75
C TYR A 34 7.32 -8.07 -5.52
N PHE A 35 7.60 -6.77 -5.42
CA PHE A 35 6.85 -5.87 -4.55
C PHE A 35 5.59 -5.44 -5.31
N VAL A 36 4.44 -5.53 -4.67
CA VAL A 36 3.18 -5.03 -5.21
C VAL A 36 2.60 -4.04 -4.22
N GLY A 37 2.19 -2.87 -4.72
CA GLY A 37 1.47 -1.86 -3.96
C GLY A 37 0.09 -1.66 -4.55
N GLY A 38 -0.91 -1.66 -3.69
CA GLY A 38 -2.31 -1.44 -4.01
C GLY A 38 -3.08 -0.82 -2.85
N SER A 39 -4.40 -0.94 -2.90
CA SER A 39 -5.31 -0.64 -1.79
C SER A 39 -6.33 -1.76 -1.64
N THR A 40 -6.79 -2.04 -0.42
CA THR A 40 -7.79 -3.08 -0.11
C THR A 40 -8.90 -2.54 0.77
N ARG A 41 -10.14 -3.02 0.57
CA ARG A 41 -11.27 -2.78 1.49
C ARG A 41 -11.59 -3.99 2.38
N SER A 42 -10.87 -5.09 2.16
CA SER A 42 -11.13 -6.38 2.77
C SER A 42 -10.33 -6.57 4.06
N GLU A 43 -10.81 -7.45 4.93
CA GLU A 43 -10.14 -7.87 6.18
C GLU A 43 -10.12 -9.40 6.34
N ASP A 44 -10.25 -10.12 5.22
CA ASP A 44 -10.34 -11.57 5.16
C ASP A 44 -9.52 -12.20 4.02
N TYR A 45 -9.42 -13.53 4.05
CA TYR A 45 -8.65 -14.36 3.11
C TYR A 45 -7.17 -13.99 3.03
N ASP A 46 -6.73 -13.34 1.93
CA ASP A 46 -5.34 -12.95 1.71
C ASP A 46 -4.99 -11.63 2.43
N VAL A 47 -5.97 -10.94 2.99
CA VAL A 47 -5.80 -9.70 3.75
C VAL A 47 -6.02 -9.99 5.22
N SER A 48 -4.95 -9.94 6.03
CA SER A 48 -5.06 -10.32 7.45
C SER A 48 -5.71 -9.25 8.33
N PHE A 49 -5.71 -8.00 7.89
CA PHE A 49 -6.21 -6.88 8.67
C PHE A 49 -6.53 -5.67 7.79
N ASN A 50 -7.59 -4.94 8.12
CA ASN A 50 -7.88 -3.59 7.66
C ASN A 50 -8.51 -2.83 8.83
N HIS A 51 -8.18 -1.54 8.98
CA HIS A 51 -8.62 -0.76 10.14
C HIS A 51 -10.15 -0.57 10.20
N TYR A 52 -10.83 -0.59 9.06
CA TYR A 52 -12.29 -0.56 8.99
C TYR A 52 -12.79 -1.18 7.67
N ALA A 53 -13.32 -2.41 7.76
CA ALA A 53 -13.96 -3.09 6.63
C ALA A 53 -14.87 -2.14 5.83
N SER A 54 -14.74 -2.15 4.51
CA SER A 54 -15.34 -1.22 3.53
C SER A 54 -14.60 0.10 3.25
N LYS A 55 -13.52 0.43 3.98
CA LYS A 55 -12.63 1.56 3.68
C LYS A 55 -11.30 1.07 3.13
N TYR A 56 -10.73 1.85 2.22
CA TYR A 56 -9.44 1.49 1.63
C TYR A 56 -8.33 1.69 2.64
N ASP A 57 -7.50 0.66 2.85
CA ASP A 57 -6.14 0.79 3.40
C ASP A 57 -5.13 0.58 2.27
N TYR A 58 -3.93 1.17 2.37
CA TYR A 58 -2.82 0.79 1.49
C TYR A 58 -2.53 -0.69 1.70
N TRP A 59 -2.24 -1.42 0.63
CA TRP A 59 -1.91 -2.84 0.70
C TRP A 59 -0.57 -3.11 0.01
N MET A 60 0.38 -3.61 0.79
CA MET A 60 1.70 -4.04 0.35
C MET A 60 1.72 -5.56 0.26
N LEU A 61 2.23 -6.09 -0.85
CA LEU A 61 2.54 -7.51 -1.00
C LEU A 61 3.99 -7.73 -1.41
N ILE A 62 4.55 -8.85 -0.97
CA ILE A 62 5.70 -9.48 -1.59
C ILE A 62 5.26 -10.80 -2.19
N LEU A 63 5.42 -10.95 -3.50
CA LEU A 63 5.11 -12.18 -4.23
C LEU A 63 6.39 -12.95 -4.56
N ASP A 64 6.29 -14.27 -4.56
CA ASP A 64 7.32 -15.16 -5.11
C ASP A 64 7.33 -15.17 -6.65
N GLN A 65 8.26 -15.91 -7.23
CA GLN A 65 8.41 -16.01 -8.68
C GLN A 65 7.23 -16.67 -9.42
N PHE A 66 6.35 -17.35 -8.68
CA PHE A 66 5.14 -18.03 -9.13
C PHE A 66 3.86 -17.24 -8.81
N GLY A 67 3.99 -16.04 -8.25
CA GLY A 67 2.89 -15.17 -7.88
C GLY A 67 2.21 -15.52 -6.56
N ASN A 68 2.79 -16.40 -5.72
CA ASN A 68 2.25 -16.67 -4.39
C ASN A 68 2.64 -15.56 -3.41
N ILE A 69 1.74 -15.23 -2.49
CA ILE A 69 1.97 -14.22 -1.44
C ILE A 69 2.97 -14.79 -0.43
N ILE A 70 4.12 -14.13 -0.29
CA ILE A 70 5.11 -14.40 0.77
C ILE A 70 4.82 -13.54 1.99
N ARG A 71 4.45 -12.28 1.75
CA ARG A 71 4.11 -11.30 2.78
C ARG A 71 3.02 -10.38 2.26
N GLU A 72 2.22 -9.93 3.20
CA GLU A 72 1.20 -8.91 3.00
C GLU A 72 1.19 -7.98 4.21
N LYS A 73 0.85 -6.72 3.99
CA LYS A 73 0.62 -5.77 5.08
C LYS A 73 -0.27 -4.63 4.62
N THR A 74 -1.18 -4.22 5.50
CA THR A 74 -2.00 -3.02 5.33
C THR A 74 -1.45 -1.83 6.11
N PHE A 75 -1.75 -0.63 5.61
CA PHE A 75 -1.44 0.63 6.29
C PHE A 75 -2.60 1.61 6.08
N GLY A 76 -3.15 2.16 7.16
CA GLY A 76 -4.23 3.13 7.08
C GLY A 76 -4.89 3.40 8.43
N GLY A 77 -6.16 3.80 8.40
CA GLY A 77 -6.97 4.10 9.57
C GLY A 77 -8.45 3.84 9.29
N THR A 78 -9.34 4.37 10.13
CA THR A 78 -10.77 4.04 10.02
C THR A 78 -11.50 4.73 8.86
N ALA A 79 -10.81 5.55 8.07
CA ALA A 79 -11.33 6.22 6.87
C ALA A 79 -10.57 5.76 5.60
N ASN A 80 -10.66 6.51 4.50
CA ASN A 80 -10.06 6.06 3.23
C ASN A 80 -8.58 6.46 3.13
N ASP A 81 -7.76 5.46 2.89
CA ASP A 81 -6.34 5.51 2.60
C ASP A 81 -6.09 4.82 1.26
N GLU A 82 -5.96 5.62 0.19
CA GLU A 82 -5.78 5.11 -1.17
C GLU A 82 -4.36 5.30 -1.69
N LEU A 83 -3.68 4.20 -1.96
CA LEU A 83 -2.35 4.21 -2.57
C LEU A 83 -2.44 4.66 -4.03
N LYS A 84 -1.51 5.52 -4.45
CA LYS A 84 -1.43 5.99 -5.84
C LYS A 84 -0.18 5.49 -6.55
N THR A 85 0.95 5.36 -5.86
CA THR A 85 2.19 4.86 -6.47
C THR A 85 3.18 4.33 -5.44
N VAL A 86 4.17 3.58 -5.93
CA VAL A 86 5.31 3.09 -5.15
C VAL A 86 6.60 3.38 -5.89
N ILE A 87 7.60 3.85 -5.14
CA ILE A 87 8.94 4.17 -5.64
C ILE A 87 9.96 3.34 -4.85
N LYS A 88 10.77 2.55 -5.56
CA LYS A 88 11.94 1.90 -4.96
C LYS A 88 13.05 2.92 -4.77
N THR A 89 13.60 2.98 -3.57
CA THR A 89 14.68 3.89 -3.18
C THR A 89 16.05 3.23 -3.33
N THR A 90 17.10 4.05 -3.40
CA THR A 90 18.49 3.59 -3.64
C THR A 90 19.07 2.78 -2.49
N ASP A 91 18.52 2.92 -1.29
CA ASP A 91 18.89 2.11 -0.12
C ASP A 91 18.13 0.77 -0.05
N GLY A 92 17.37 0.42 -1.09
CA GLY A 92 16.67 -0.85 -1.20
C GLY A 92 15.26 -0.88 -0.60
N ASN A 93 14.80 0.22 0.01
CA ASN A 93 13.46 0.35 0.59
C ASN A 93 12.45 0.92 -0.40
N PHE A 94 11.21 1.14 0.04
CA PHE A 94 10.11 1.62 -0.81
C PHE A 94 9.41 2.81 -0.17
N ILE A 95 9.11 3.82 -0.98
CA ILE A 95 8.19 4.90 -0.60
C ILE A 95 6.85 4.60 -1.27
N MET A 96 5.81 4.48 -0.46
CA MET A 96 4.42 4.37 -0.87
C MET A 96 3.76 5.73 -0.71
N LEU A 97 3.13 6.21 -1.78
CA LEU A 97 2.53 7.54 -1.87
C LEU A 97 1.08 7.44 -2.29
N GLY A 98 0.21 8.15 -1.59
CA GLY A 98 -1.18 8.27 -1.96
C GLY A 98 -1.89 9.34 -1.15
N THR A 99 -3.16 9.12 -0.87
CA THR A 99 -3.99 10.05 -0.10
C THR A 99 -4.57 9.37 1.13
N SER A 100 -4.81 10.15 2.17
CA SER A 100 -5.49 9.71 3.39
C SER A 100 -6.56 10.71 3.81
N THR A 101 -7.71 10.20 4.23
CA THR A 101 -8.73 10.95 4.97
C THR A 101 -8.85 10.48 6.43
N SER A 102 -7.94 9.61 6.87
CA SER A 102 -7.92 9.00 8.20
C SER A 102 -7.21 9.92 9.20
N PHE A 103 -7.61 9.82 10.47
CA PHE A 103 -7.04 10.60 11.59
C PHE A 103 -6.52 9.69 12.72
N ASP A 104 -6.49 8.38 12.48
CA ASP A 104 -6.22 7.32 13.44
C ASP A 104 -5.55 6.11 12.77
N GLY A 105 -5.45 4.99 13.51
CA GLY A 105 -4.81 3.77 13.03
C GLY A 105 -3.30 3.91 12.98
N ASP A 106 -2.73 3.70 11.80
CA ASP A 106 -1.31 3.91 11.53
C ASP A 106 -0.93 5.38 11.41
N LEU A 107 -1.90 6.26 11.19
CA LEU A 107 -1.69 7.70 11.07
C LEU A 107 -1.78 8.38 12.43
N THR A 108 -0.89 9.36 12.64
CA THR A 108 -0.84 10.14 13.89
C THR A 108 -1.69 11.41 13.87
N PHE A 109 -1.97 11.97 12.69
CA PHE A 109 -2.81 13.16 12.48
C PHE A 109 -3.20 13.29 11.00
N ASN A 110 -4.10 14.21 10.65
CA ASN A 110 -4.37 14.63 9.26
C ASN A 110 -4.77 16.12 9.28
N HIS A 111 -4.20 16.93 8.39
CA HIS A 111 -4.33 18.40 8.42
C HIS A 111 -5.56 18.93 7.65
N GLY A 112 -6.44 18.06 7.16
CA GLY A 112 -7.62 18.48 6.42
C GLY A 112 -8.56 17.32 6.06
N LEU A 113 -9.37 17.51 5.01
CA LEU A 113 -10.28 16.47 4.53
C LEU A 113 -9.56 15.33 3.80
N THR A 114 -8.45 15.63 3.14
CA THR A 114 -7.63 14.65 2.40
C THR A 114 -6.21 15.18 2.29
N ASP A 115 -5.26 14.47 2.88
CA ASP A 115 -3.83 14.80 2.83
C ASP A 115 -3.09 13.80 1.96
N VAL A 116 -1.95 14.22 1.40
CA VAL A 116 -1.03 13.27 0.78
C VAL A 116 -0.31 12.53 1.90
N TRP A 117 -0.38 11.21 1.89
CA TRP A 117 0.32 10.37 2.86
C TRP A 117 1.47 9.64 2.18
N ALA A 118 2.65 9.80 2.75
CA ALA A 118 3.89 9.19 2.31
C ALA A 118 4.43 8.31 3.41
N ILE A 119 4.59 7.01 3.13
CA ILE A 119 5.24 6.08 4.06
C ILE A 119 6.43 5.43 3.40
N LYS A 120 7.54 5.33 4.14
CA LYS A 120 8.68 4.52 3.72
C LYS A 120 8.69 3.21 4.49
N VAL A 121 8.82 2.12 3.76
CA VAL A 121 8.82 0.75 4.30
C VAL A 121 10.02 -0.04 3.81
N ASP A 122 10.48 -0.97 4.63
CA ASP A 122 11.45 -1.98 4.20
C ASP A 122 10.78 -3.18 3.48
N THR A 123 11.57 -4.18 3.09
CA THR A 123 11.06 -5.39 2.40
C THR A 123 10.26 -6.35 3.29
N LEU A 124 10.25 -6.11 4.60
CA LEU A 124 9.44 -6.84 5.58
C LEU A 124 8.13 -6.12 5.88
N GLY A 125 7.92 -4.92 5.33
CA GLY A 125 6.77 -4.07 5.63
C GLY A 125 6.92 -3.30 6.93
N ASN A 126 8.12 -3.19 7.50
CA ASN A 126 8.33 -2.31 8.65
C ASN A 126 8.33 -0.86 8.19
N ARG A 127 7.53 -0.02 8.85
CA ARG A 127 7.50 1.42 8.62
C ARG A 127 8.79 2.04 9.15
N LEU A 128 9.55 2.68 8.26
CA LEU A 128 10.79 3.40 8.58
C LEU A 128 10.50 4.86 8.93
N TRP A 129 9.56 5.49 8.22
CA TRP A 129 9.00 6.81 8.54
C TRP A 129 7.67 7.03 7.83
N GLU A 130 6.92 8.03 8.27
CA GLU A 130 5.77 8.59 7.56
C GLU A 130 5.85 10.13 7.48
N ASN A 131 5.23 10.71 6.47
CA ASN A 131 5.02 12.15 6.33
C ASN A 131 3.63 12.41 5.73
N LEU A 132 2.96 13.43 6.27
CA LEU A 132 1.72 13.96 5.73
C LEU A 132 2.00 15.30 5.07
N LEU A 133 1.75 15.37 3.77
CA LEU A 133 1.98 16.55 2.95
C LEU A 133 0.62 17.20 2.67
N ALA A 134 0.29 18.23 3.44
CA ALA A 134 -0.92 19.02 3.29
C ALA A 134 -0.65 20.35 2.56
N ALA A 135 -1.73 20.99 2.09
CA ALA A 135 -1.71 22.40 1.70
C ALA A 135 -1.30 23.29 2.91
N PRO A 136 -0.70 24.49 2.69
CA PRO A 136 0.19 25.12 3.65
C PRO A 136 -0.42 25.47 5.03
N ASP A 137 0.47 25.36 6.02
CA ASP A 137 0.34 25.44 7.49
C ASP A 137 -0.29 26.70 8.12
N TRP A 138 -0.89 27.63 7.37
CA TRP A 138 -1.40 28.89 7.95
C TRP A 138 -2.69 28.73 8.78
N MET A 139 -3.21 27.51 8.93
CA MET A 139 -4.27 27.18 9.90
C MET A 139 -3.75 26.72 11.27
N LYS A 140 -2.43 26.58 11.49
CA LYS A 140 -1.85 26.18 12.78
C LYS A 140 -1.66 27.33 13.80
N LEU A 141 -2.10 28.56 13.49
CA LEU A 141 -1.91 29.74 14.35
C LEU A 141 -3.17 30.19 15.12
N LEU A 142 -4.19 29.35 15.24
CA LEU A 142 -5.39 29.64 16.03
C LEU A 142 -5.68 28.55 17.07
N ILE A 143 -4.74 28.34 17.98
CA ILE A 143 -4.97 27.79 19.33
C ILE A 143 -3.91 28.32 20.28
#